data_AF-A0A416KKG9-F1
#
_entry.id   AF-A0A416KKG9-F1
#
_cell.length_a   1.000
_cell.length_b   1.000
_cell.length_c   1.000
_cell.angle_alpha   90.00
_cell.angle_beta   90.00
_cell.angle_gamma   90.00
#
_symmetry.space_group_name_H-M   'P 1'
#
loop_
_entity.id
_entity.type
_entity.pdbx_description
1 polymer ?
#
loop_
_entity_poly.entity_id
_entity_poly.type
_entity_poly.pdbx_seq_one_letter_code
_entity_poly.pdbx_strand_id
1 'polypeptide(L)' 'MDRLEGILDQMQQPETTLAESVKLYAEAASLTDYCRTTLEKASLQLDEIDAKRTAAPQPEADN' A
#
# COMPACT_ATOMS: atom_id res chain seq x y z
N MET A 1 -0.94 -8.85 -1.36
CA MET A 1 -1.93 -8.64 -2.43
C MET A 1 -2.82 -9.86 -2.60
N ASP A 2 -2.30 -11.04 -2.30
CA ASP A 2 -2.97 -12.36 -2.36
C ASP A 2 -4.34 -12.41 -1.67
N ARG A 3 -4.54 -11.65 -0.58
CA ARG A 3 -5.84 -11.55 0.09
C ARG A 3 -6.90 -10.81 -0.74
N LEU A 4 -6.51 -9.74 -1.43
CA LEU A 4 -7.38 -9.00 -2.35
C LEU A 4 -7.75 -9.87 -3.57
N GLU A 5 -6.78 -10.62 -4.09
CA GLU A 5 -7.00 -11.59 -5.18
C GLU A 5 -7.98 -12.69 -4.75
N GLY A 6 -7.79 -13.28 -3.56
CA GLY A 6 -8.72 -14.27 -3.03
C GLY A 6 -10.13 -13.72 -2.78
N ILE A 7 -10.27 -12.44 -2.37
CA ILE A 7 -11.58 -11.78 -2.26
C ILE A 7 -12.24 -11.67 -3.65
N LEU A 8 -11.48 -11.28 -4.67
CA LEU A 8 -11.95 -11.18 -6.06
C LEU A 8 -12.43 -12.54 -6.58
N ASP A 9 -11.64 -13.59 -6.38
CA ASP A 9 -11.98 -14.96 -6.79
C ASP A 9 -13.27 -15.44 -6.09
N GLN A 10 -13.42 -15.12 -4.81
CA GLN A 10 -14.62 -15.49 -4.04
C GLN A 10 -15.85 -14.70 -4.49
N MET A 11 -15.72 -13.40 -4.81
CA MET A 11 -16.85 -12.60 -5.31
C MET A 11 -17.33 -13.05 -6.70
N GLN A 12 -16.48 -13.71 -7.48
CA GLN A 12 -16.83 -14.24 -8.81
C GLN A 12 -17.57 -15.59 -8.75
N GLN A 13 -17.59 -16.25 -7.59
CA GLN A 13 -18.30 -17.53 -7.45
C GLN A 13 -19.82 -17.33 -7.48
N PRO A 14 -20.57 -18.18 -8.21
CA PRO A 14 -22.02 -18.05 -8.35
C PRO A 14 -22.79 -18.35 -7.04
N GLU A 15 -22.19 -19.12 -6.12
CA GLU A 15 -22.75 -19.38 -4.79
C GLU A 15 -22.59 -18.21 -3.81
N THR A 16 -21.77 -17.21 -4.12
CA THR A 16 -21.53 -16.09 -3.20
C THR A 16 -22.78 -15.23 -3.08
N THR A 17 -23.35 -15.20 -1.88
CA THR A 17 -24.55 -14.44 -1.59
C THR A 17 -24.25 -12.94 -1.55
N LEU A 18 -25.28 -12.11 -1.74
CA LEU A 18 -25.15 -10.65 -1.61
C LEU A 18 -24.58 -10.24 -0.24
N ALA A 19 -24.99 -10.91 0.83
CA ALA A 19 -24.51 -10.62 2.18
C ALA A 19 -23.02 -10.92 2.35
N GLU A 20 -22.52 -11.98 1.70
CA GLU A 20 -21.09 -12.31 1.66
C GLU A 20 -20.33 -11.30 0.80
N SER A 21 -20.84 -10.96 -0.40
CA SER A 21 -20.24 -9.95 -1.28
C SER A 21 -20.08 -8.59 -0.57
N VAL A 22 -21.04 -8.16 0.23
CA VAL A 22 -20.94 -6.90 1.00
C VAL A 22 -19.83 -6.97 2.06
N LYS A 23 -19.67 -8.11 2.75
CA LYS A 23 -18.59 -8.30 3.73
C LYS A 23 -17.22 -8.32 3.04
N LEU A 24 -17.11 -9.05 1.94
CA LEU A 24 -15.91 -9.13 1.12
C LEU A 24 -15.49 -7.75 0.59
N TYR A 25 -16.47 -6.96 0.13
CA TYR A 25 -16.20 -5.59 -0.32
C TYR A 25 -15.70 -4.68 0.81
N ALA A 26 -16.30 -4.76 2.00
CA ALA A 26 -15.84 -4.00 3.17
C ALA A 26 -14.39 -4.34 3.53
N GLU A 27 -14.04 -5.63 3.52
CA GLU A 27 -12.67 -6.10 3.75
C GLU A 27 -11.70 -5.59 2.67
N ALA A 28 -12.07 -5.71 1.39
CA ALA A 28 -11.28 -5.22 0.27
C ALA A 28 -11.03 -3.70 0.34
N ALA A 29 -12.03 -2.92 0.74
CA ALA A 29 -11.91 -1.49 0.94
C ALA A 29 -10.89 -1.16 2.04
N SER A 30 -10.97 -1.84 3.19
CA SER A 30 -10.00 -1.67 4.29
C SER A 30 -8.57 -2.06 3.87
N LEU A 31 -8.40 -3.15 3.12
CA LEU A 31 -7.10 -3.58 2.63
C LEU A 31 -6.50 -2.59 1.63
N THR A 32 -7.33 -2.06 0.72
CA THR A 32 -6.90 -1.06 -0.27
C THR A 32 -6.45 0.22 0.42
N ASP A 33 -7.20 0.67 1.43
CA ASP A 33 -6.85 1.86 2.20
C ASP A 33 -5.54 1.67 2.97
N TYR A 34 -5.37 0.52 3.64
CA TYR A 34 -4.12 0.16 4.31
C TYR A 34 -2.92 0.17 3.36
N CYS A 35 -3.06 -0.42 2.17
CA CYS A 35 -2.01 -0.40 1.15
C CYS A 35 -1.68 1.02 0.72
N ARG A 36 -2.69 1.86 0.48
CA ARG A 36 -2.50 3.28 0.12
C ARG A 36 -1.73 4.04 1.20
N THR A 37 -2.18 3.98 2.45
CA THR A 37 -1.52 4.69 3.56
C THR A 37 -0.08 4.21 3.75
N THR A 38 0.17 2.92 3.59
CA THR A 38 1.52 2.36 3.69
C THR A 38 2.43 2.88 2.57
N LEU A 39 1.93 2.93 1.34
CA LEU A 39 2.67 3.48 0.19
C LEU A 39 2.94 4.97 0.35
N GLU A 40 1.96 5.75 0.77
CA GLU A 40 2.13 7.18 1.05
C GLU A 40 3.20 7.41 2.11
N LYS A 41 3.16 6.65 3.21
CA LYS A 41 4.18 6.72 4.25
C LYS A 41 5.57 6.35 3.73
N ALA A 42 5.68 5.29 2.93
CA ALA A 42 6.95 4.90 2.33
C ALA A 42 7.51 5.99 1.40
N SER A 43 6.63 6.62 0.59
CA SER A 43 7.01 7.74 -0.27
C SER A 43 7.57 8.91 0.54
N LEU A 44 6.87 9.32 1.60
CA LEU A 44 7.35 10.40 2.48
C LEU A 44 8.70 10.07 3.12
N GLN A 45 8.90 8.82 3.54
CA GLN A 45 10.18 8.39 4.10
C GLN A 45 11.32 8.45 3.08
N LEU A 46 11.05 8.13 1.81
CA LEU A 46 12.02 8.27 0.73
C LEU A 46 12.39 9.75 0.51
N ASP A 47 11.38 10.62 0.43
CA ASP A 47 11.60 12.07 0.27
C ASP A 47 12.42 12.65 1.43
N GLU A 48 12.16 12.23 2.66
CA GLU A 48 12.96 12.63 3.83
C GLU A 48 14.41 12.15 3.75
N ILE A 49 14.64 10.91 3.27
CA ILE A 49 15.99 10.37 3.10
C ILE A 49 16.75 11.18 2.04
N ASP A 50 16.12 11.48 0.91
CA ASP A 50 16.74 12.24 -0.17
C ASP A 50 17.02 13.69 0.25
N ALA A 51 16.11 14.32 1.01
CA ALA A 51 16.32 15.63 1.60
C ALA A 51 17.52 15.63 2.58
N LYS A 52 17.63 14.60 3.44
CA LYS A 52 18.77 14.45 4.36
C LYS A 52 20.09 14.24 3.62
N ARG A 53 20.07 13.48 2.52
CA ARG A 53 21.27 13.21 1.70
C ARG A 53 21.75 14.44 0.95
N THR A 54 20.83 15.28 0.46
CA THR A 54 21.16 16.54 -0.21
C THR A 54 21.57 17.64 0.77
N ALA A 55 21.05 17.62 2.00
CA ALA A 55 21.45 18.54 3.07
C ALA A 55 22.76 18.15 3.78
N ALA A 56 23.24 16.91 3.62
CA ALA A 56 24.52 16.50 4.17
C ALA A 56 25.66 17.16 3.37
N PRO A 57 26.60 17.87 4.01
CA PRO A 57 27.76 18.42 3.31
C PRO A 57 28.53 17.26 2.67
N GLN A 58 28.82 17.39 1.36
CA GLN A 58 29.72 16.45 0.70
C GLN A 58 31.07 16.49 1.44
N PRO A 59 31.67 15.36 1.83
CA PRO A 59 33.04 15.38 2.30
C PRO A 59 33.88 15.96 1.17
N GLU A 60 34.46 17.12 1.42
CA GLU A 60 35.38 17.80 0.51
C GLU A 60 36.44 16.78 0.10
N ALA A 61 36.44 16.40 -1.18
CA ALA A 61 37.52 15.62 -1.76
C ALA A 61 38.76 16.51 -1.75
N ASP A 62 39.55 16.35 -0.69
CA ASP A 62 40.85 16.98 -0.49
C ASP A 62 41.74 16.72 -1.72
N ASN A 63 42.26 17.81 -2.29
CA ASN A 63 43.07 17.85 -3.52
C ASN A 63 44.57 17.74 -3.22
#